data_AF-A0A644Z0C0-F1
#
_entry.id   AF-A0A644Z0C0-F1
#
_cell.length_a   1.000
_cell.length_b   1.000
_cell.length_c   1.000
_cell.angle_alpha   90.00
_cell.angle_beta   90.00
_cell.angle_gamma   90.00
#
_symmetry.space_group_name_H-M   'P 1'
#
loop_
_entity.id
_entity.type
_entity.pdbx_description
1 polymer ?
#
loop_
_entity_poly.entity_id
_entity_poly.type
_entity_poly.pdbx_seq_one_letter_code
_entity_poly.pdbx_strand_id
1 'polypeptide(L)'
;MSKQDVVYKGDASKWQKFANSLALRYYMRLQAKEPSFAEAGIKKMADNPVQFPLITVAEDDANISFPGTSEGVSNPLNTVYDTDPAGAYMRVKLAKTLVDVLREYDDPRLAVWADKIEIPLVLVQGSGIDRIVEGKREISQDIVSAFEETNAMKVDFDPEYAGVPVSHSRVQIFNMNNANSAQGTVNPHASHLNSRYKKTTDPFVLMRLISSYETNLILAEAAYRGWIPGDPAEYYADGVRESLKAWGVGNDFDNYITKVPYGGLESIIEQKWIASWTTAQEAWFDWRRTGLPDLKTGPSAIRPVLPIRWYYHTNDEVEKNRANVEAAVERLEATPYQGTDQTKNSAWSKMWVLQGTGKPY
;
A
#
# COMPACT_ATOMS: atom_id res chain seq x y z
N MET A 1 26.78 -13.03 18.40
CA MET A 1 25.37 -12.58 18.29
C MET A 1 25.24 -11.26 17.53
N SER A 2 25.97 -10.19 17.85
CA SER A 2 25.82 -8.88 17.17
C SER A 2 26.09 -8.84 15.66
N LYS A 3 26.97 -9.72 15.15
CA LYS A 3 27.32 -9.78 13.70
C LYS A 3 26.32 -10.56 12.83
N GLN A 4 25.39 -11.30 13.43
CA GLN A 4 24.43 -12.16 12.70
C GLN A 4 23.00 -11.59 12.70
N ASP A 5 22.67 -10.76 13.68
CA ASP A 5 21.40 -10.02 13.69
C ASP A 5 21.49 -8.80 12.76
N VAL A 6 20.81 -8.90 11.61
CA VAL A 6 20.79 -7.81 10.63
C VAL A 6 19.85 -6.67 11.01
N VAL A 7 18.90 -6.88 11.93
CA VAL A 7 17.87 -5.92 12.34
C VAL A 7 18.41 -5.02 13.45
N TYR A 8 18.73 -5.58 14.62
CA TYR A 8 19.07 -4.81 15.83
C TYR A 8 20.49 -5.03 16.35
N LYS A 9 21.34 -5.73 15.58
CA LYS A 9 22.75 -5.96 15.94
C LYS A 9 22.92 -6.59 17.33
N GLY A 10 21.96 -7.41 17.77
CA GLY A 10 21.96 -8.10 19.05
C GLY A 10 21.37 -7.32 20.22
N ASP A 11 20.76 -6.16 19.99
CA ASP A 11 20.06 -5.40 21.03
C ASP A 11 18.74 -6.08 21.42
N ALA A 12 18.78 -6.84 22.52
CA ALA A 12 17.62 -7.58 23.02
C ALA A 12 16.45 -6.67 23.44
N SER A 13 16.72 -5.42 23.84
CA SER A 13 15.67 -4.47 24.24
C SER A 13 14.80 -4.06 23.05
N LYS A 14 15.41 -3.89 21.88
CA LYS A 14 14.68 -3.63 20.62
C LYS A 14 13.94 -4.85 20.11
N TRP A 15 14.49 -6.05 20.31
CA TRP A 15 13.75 -7.30 20.05
C TRP A 15 12.50 -7.44 20.93
N GLN A 16 12.56 -7.03 22.21
CA GLN A 16 11.38 -6.99 23.07
C GLN A 16 10.34 -6.00 22.54
N LYS A 17 10.75 -4.79 22.14
CA LYS A 17 9.86 -3.80 21.52
C LYS A 17 9.19 -4.35 20.26
N PHE A 18 9.96 -5.00 19.39
CA PHE A 18 9.46 -5.64 18.18
C PHE A 18 8.40 -6.71 18.47
N ALA A 19 8.68 -7.63 19.40
CA ALA A 19 7.75 -8.69 19.77
C ALA A 19 6.44 -8.12 20.34
N ASN A 20 6.52 -7.10 21.18
CA ASN A 20 5.35 -6.44 21.74
C ASN A 20 4.56 -5.67 20.69
N SER A 21 5.20 -4.88 19.83
CA SER A 21 4.52 -4.18 18.73
C SER A 21 3.84 -5.15 17.75
N LEU A 22 4.42 -6.33 17.49
CA LEU A 22 3.75 -7.40 16.73
C LEU A 22 2.52 -7.94 17.46
N ALA A 23 2.61 -8.17 18.78
CA ALA A 23 1.45 -8.59 19.57
C ALA A 23 0.32 -7.55 19.49
N LEU A 24 0.65 -6.26 19.62
CA LEU A 24 -0.30 -5.16 19.44
C LEU A 24 -0.95 -5.16 18.05
N ARG A 25 -0.16 -5.33 16.97
CA ARG A 25 -0.67 -5.50 15.59
C ARG A 25 -1.69 -6.64 15.51
N TYR A 26 -1.37 -7.80 16.09
CA TYR A 26 -2.24 -8.98 16.02
C TYR A 26 -3.50 -8.85 16.88
N TYR A 27 -3.42 -8.24 18.06
CA TYR A 27 -4.62 -7.90 18.84
C TYR A 27 -5.54 -6.97 18.03
N MET A 28 -4.99 -5.92 17.41
CA MET A 28 -5.80 -5.03 16.57
C MET A 28 -6.34 -5.72 15.31
N ARG A 29 -5.67 -6.76 14.82
CA ARG A 29 -6.18 -7.60 13.72
C ARG A 29 -7.42 -8.42 14.11
N LEU A 30 -7.54 -8.74 15.39
CA LEU A 30 -8.64 -9.51 15.96
C LEU A 30 -9.79 -8.62 16.46
N GLN A 31 -9.75 -7.31 16.27
CA GLN A 31 -10.71 -6.37 16.89
C GLN A 31 -12.19 -6.70 16.61
N ALA A 32 -12.53 -7.21 15.42
CA ALA A 32 -13.85 -7.62 14.98
C ALA A 32 -14.01 -9.13 15.07
N LYS A 33 -12.87 -9.82 14.98
CA LYS A 33 -12.60 -11.21 15.33
C LYS A 33 -13.27 -11.65 16.64
N GLU A 34 -12.61 -11.14 17.65
CA GLU A 34 -12.62 -11.51 19.06
C GLU A 34 -12.41 -10.20 19.85
N PRO A 35 -13.38 -9.25 19.81
CA PRO A 35 -13.22 -7.90 20.36
C PRO A 35 -12.76 -7.89 21.82
N SER A 36 -13.38 -8.74 22.66
CA SER A 36 -13.04 -8.81 24.08
C SER A 36 -11.61 -9.29 24.33
N PHE A 37 -11.11 -10.22 23.50
CA PHE A 37 -9.73 -10.70 23.60
C PHE A 37 -8.72 -9.65 23.13
N ALA A 38 -9.03 -8.99 22.01
CA ALA A 38 -8.24 -7.88 21.47
C ALA A 38 -8.12 -6.74 22.48
N GLU A 39 -9.24 -6.27 23.02
CA GLU A 39 -9.31 -5.19 24.00
C GLU A 39 -8.51 -5.54 25.27
N ALA A 40 -8.73 -6.72 25.84
CA ALA A 40 -8.02 -7.15 27.05
C ALA A 40 -6.50 -7.22 26.86
N GLY A 41 -6.05 -7.71 25.70
CA GLY A 41 -4.63 -7.76 25.35
C GLY A 41 -4.01 -6.37 25.22
N ILE A 42 -4.68 -5.48 24.50
CA ILE A 42 -4.21 -4.11 24.28
C ILE A 42 -4.20 -3.31 25.60
N LYS A 43 -5.26 -3.41 26.41
CA LYS A 43 -5.32 -2.80 27.75
C LYS A 43 -4.16 -3.23 28.62
N LYS A 44 -3.93 -4.54 28.72
CA LYS A 44 -2.83 -5.09 29.50
C LYS A 44 -1.47 -4.52 29.07
N MET A 45 -1.24 -4.38 27.77
CA MET A 45 0.00 -3.82 27.26
C MET A 45 0.13 -2.33 27.60
N ALA A 46 -0.92 -1.55 27.39
CA ALA A 46 -0.95 -0.12 27.69
C ALA A 46 -0.81 0.20 29.18
N ASP A 47 -1.41 -0.60 30.06
CA ASP A 47 -1.33 -0.45 31.51
C ASP A 47 0.04 -0.83 32.08
N ASN A 48 0.88 -1.55 31.31
CA ASN A 48 2.17 -2.07 31.77
C ASN A 48 3.31 -1.72 30.77
N PRO A 49 3.55 -0.43 30.46
CA PRO A 49 4.44 -0.02 29.36
C PRO A 49 5.93 -0.37 29.61
N VAL A 50 6.34 -0.53 30.87
CA VAL A 50 7.71 -0.99 31.22
C VAL A 50 7.90 -2.47 30.86
N GLN A 51 6.85 -3.28 31.00
CA GLN A 51 6.87 -4.71 30.65
C GLN A 51 6.65 -4.92 29.15
N PHE A 52 5.81 -4.08 28.55
CA PHE A 52 5.46 -4.12 27.14
C PHE A 52 5.93 -2.85 26.41
N PRO A 53 7.24 -2.54 26.37
CA PRO A 53 7.73 -1.40 25.60
C PRO A 53 7.39 -1.63 24.12
N LEU A 54 7.03 -0.55 23.42
CA LEU A 54 6.60 -0.57 22.03
C LEU A 54 7.56 0.24 21.15
N ILE A 55 7.52 -0.01 19.85
CA ILE A 55 8.18 0.80 18.82
C ILE A 55 7.30 2.04 18.56
N THR A 56 7.59 3.19 19.17
CA THR A 56 6.82 4.44 18.98
C THR A 56 7.63 5.56 18.33
N VAL A 57 8.92 5.34 18.09
CA VAL A 57 9.83 6.28 17.41
C VAL A 57 10.69 5.55 16.37
N ALA A 58 11.06 6.25 15.30
CA ALA A 58 11.78 5.67 14.16
C ALA A 58 13.08 4.94 14.51
N GLU A 59 13.77 5.31 15.60
CA GLU A 59 15.01 4.67 16.03
C GLU A 59 14.82 3.22 16.48
N ASP A 60 13.59 2.85 16.85
CA ASP A 60 13.22 1.50 17.27
C ASP A 60 12.61 0.66 16.14
N ASP A 61 12.47 1.21 14.93
CA ASP A 61 11.86 0.51 13.80
C ASP A 61 12.60 -0.81 13.45
N ALA A 62 11.83 -1.83 13.09
CA ALA A 62 12.35 -3.11 12.62
C ALA A 62 12.56 -3.10 11.10
N ASN A 63 13.62 -2.42 10.67
CA ASN A 63 13.96 -2.28 9.26
C ASN A 63 15.20 -3.12 8.89
N ILE A 64 15.20 -3.68 7.68
CA ILE A 64 16.37 -4.35 7.09
C ILE A 64 16.74 -3.60 5.80
N SER A 65 17.98 -3.11 5.76
CA SER A 65 18.55 -2.51 4.54
C SER A 65 18.98 -3.58 3.55
N PHE A 66 18.96 -3.22 2.26
CA PHE A 66 19.54 -4.05 1.21
C PHE A 66 21.06 -3.84 1.16
N PRO A 67 21.90 -4.89 1.37
CA PRO A 67 23.34 -4.79 1.22
C PRO A 67 23.79 -4.39 -0.20
N GLY A 68 23.02 -4.76 -1.23
CA GLY A 68 23.31 -4.38 -2.61
C GLY A 68 24.51 -5.08 -3.26
N THR A 69 25.11 -6.07 -2.59
CA THR A 69 26.34 -6.76 -3.03
C THR A 69 26.10 -7.91 -4.02
N SER A 70 24.86 -8.34 -4.20
CA SER A 70 24.42 -9.29 -5.23
C SER A 70 22.94 -9.10 -5.54
N GLU A 71 22.44 -9.74 -6.59
CA GLU A 71 21.02 -9.70 -6.99
C GLU A 71 20.09 -10.08 -5.83
N GLY A 72 20.33 -11.22 -5.17
CA GLY A 72 19.47 -11.73 -4.10
C GLY A 72 19.46 -10.92 -2.80
N VAL A 73 20.35 -9.93 -2.65
CA VAL A 73 20.41 -9.03 -1.48
C VAL A 73 20.29 -7.55 -1.89
N SER A 74 19.85 -7.29 -3.11
CA SER A 74 19.54 -5.95 -3.61
C SER A 74 18.05 -5.67 -3.51
N ASN A 75 17.68 -4.39 -3.57
CA ASN A 75 16.30 -4.00 -3.80
C ASN A 75 15.72 -4.75 -5.02
N PRO A 76 14.56 -5.44 -4.91
CA PRO A 76 13.99 -6.23 -6.02
C PRO A 76 13.67 -5.44 -7.29
N LEU A 77 13.58 -4.12 -7.22
CA LEU A 77 13.34 -3.24 -8.37
C LEU A 77 14.63 -2.62 -8.94
N ASN A 78 15.81 -3.01 -8.46
CA ASN A 78 17.06 -2.44 -8.93
C ASN A 78 17.29 -2.75 -10.42
N THR A 79 17.87 -1.83 -11.16
CA THR A 79 18.20 -2.02 -12.58
C THR A 79 19.69 -2.28 -12.83
N VAL A 80 20.43 -2.62 -11.78
CA VAL A 80 21.86 -2.97 -11.87
C VAL A 80 22.00 -4.45 -12.21
N TYR A 81 21.21 -5.29 -11.54
CA TYR A 81 21.13 -6.73 -11.81
C TYR A 81 19.98 -7.09 -12.77
N ASP A 82 18.85 -6.37 -12.72
CA ASP A 82 17.77 -6.47 -13.74
C ASP A 82 17.97 -5.42 -14.83
N THR A 83 18.79 -5.75 -15.84
CA THR A 83 19.12 -4.83 -16.93
C THR A 83 18.08 -4.81 -18.05
N ASP A 84 17.00 -5.60 -17.96
CA ASP A 84 15.95 -5.62 -18.98
C ASP A 84 15.25 -4.24 -19.05
N PRO A 85 15.22 -3.56 -20.21
CA PRO A 85 14.45 -2.34 -20.39
C PRO A 85 12.93 -2.51 -20.14
N ALA A 86 12.44 -3.75 -20.16
CA ALA A 86 11.09 -4.14 -19.77
C ALA A 86 11.02 -4.87 -18.42
N GLY A 87 12.08 -4.74 -17.60
CA GLY A 87 12.23 -5.39 -16.29
C GLY A 87 11.27 -4.89 -15.21
N ALA A 88 11.44 -5.39 -13.99
CA ALA A 88 10.49 -5.23 -12.88
C ALA A 88 10.20 -3.76 -12.59
N TYR A 89 11.23 -2.91 -12.51
CA TYR A 89 11.08 -1.48 -12.26
C TYR A 89 10.15 -0.78 -13.26
N MET A 90 10.29 -1.10 -14.57
CA MET A 90 9.50 -0.44 -15.60
C MET A 90 8.04 -0.89 -15.60
N ARG A 91 7.78 -2.13 -15.15
CA ARG A 91 6.43 -2.70 -15.06
C ARG A 91 5.65 -2.24 -13.83
N VAL A 92 6.33 -1.90 -12.74
CA VAL A 92 5.65 -1.37 -11.54
C VAL A 92 5.34 0.11 -11.75
N LYS A 93 4.04 0.43 -11.73
CA LYS A 93 3.52 1.79 -11.89
C LYS A 93 2.80 2.24 -10.62
N LEU A 94 2.79 3.56 -10.38
CA LEU A 94 1.96 4.11 -9.32
C LEU A 94 0.48 3.97 -9.70
N ALA A 95 -0.31 3.45 -8.78
CA ALA A 95 -1.75 3.36 -8.95
C ALA A 95 -2.38 4.74 -8.83
N LYS A 96 -3.32 5.08 -9.75
CA LYS A 96 -4.09 6.32 -9.72
C LYS A 96 -4.72 6.59 -8.35
N THR A 97 -5.29 5.56 -7.73
CA THR A 97 -5.93 5.64 -6.41
C THR A 97 -5.02 6.25 -5.34
N LEU A 98 -3.74 5.89 -5.31
CA LEU A 98 -2.80 6.45 -4.34
C LEU A 98 -2.30 7.83 -4.77
N VAL A 99 -1.96 8.01 -6.05
CA VAL A 99 -1.47 9.30 -6.56
C VAL A 99 -2.51 10.39 -6.36
N ASP A 100 -3.79 10.12 -6.60
CA ASP A 100 -4.89 11.07 -6.41
C ASP A 100 -4.96 11.54 -4.95
N VAL A 101 -4.94 10.62 -3.98
CA VAL A 101 -4.96 10.93 -2.54
C VAL A 101 -3.73 11.75 -2.13
N LEU A 102 -2.54 11.35 -2.60
CA LEU A 102 -1.31 12.08 -2.27
C LEU A 102 -1.30 13.49 -2.85
N ARG A 103 -1.88 13.70 -4.05
CA ARG A 103 -2.04 15.04 -4.63
C ARG A 103 -3.04 15.87 -3.85
N GLU A 104 -4.18 15.29 -3.47
CA GLU A 104 -5.22 15.97 -2.69
C GLU A 104 -4.68 16.55 -1.37
N TYR A 105 -3.76 15.82 -0.72
CA TYR A 105 -3.13 16.26 0.52
C TYR A 105 -1.82 17.04 0.33
N ASP A 106 -1.39 17.30 -0.91
CA ASP A 106 -0.05 17.79 -1.24
C ASP A 106 1.04 17.03 -0.45
N ASP A 107 0.93 15.70 -0.42
CA ASP A 107 1.74 14.86 0.44
C ASP A 107 3.21 14.90 -0.01
N PRO A 108 4.14 15.32 0.87
CA PRO A 108 5.56 15.45 0.51
C PRO A 108 6.21 14.11 0.16
N ARG A 109 5.60 12.97 0.58
CA ARG A 109 6.08 11.63 0.24
C ARG A 109 5.90 11.30 -1.24
N LEU A 110 5.01 11.98 -1.98
CA LEU A 110 4.81 11.72 -3.41
C LEU A 110 6.09 11.95 -4.22
N ALA A 111 6.80 13.05 -3.98
CA ALA A 111 8.07 13.35 -4.64
C ALA A 111 9.23 12.40 -4.22
N VAL A 112 9.06 11.70 -3.09
CA VAL A 112 10.00 10.69 -2.61
C VAL A 112 9.74 9.35 -3.32
N TRP A 113 8.48 9.04 -3.61
CA TRP A 113 8.06 7.74 -4.15
C TRP A 113 7.94 7.70 -5.67
N ALA A 114 7.65 8.85 -6.31
CA ALA A 114 7.44 8.97 -7.74
C ALA A 114 8.42 9.96 -8.37
N ASP A 115 8.77 9.71 -9.63
CA ASP A 115 9.30 10.74 -10.51
C ASP A 115 8.14 11.50 -11.17
N LYS A 116 8.39 12.79 -11.46
CA LYS A 116 7.43 13.61 -12.21
C LYS A 116 7.27 13.06 -13.63
N ILE A 117 6.11 13.36 -14.23
CA ILE A 117 5.83 13.09 -15.64
C ILE A 117 6.89 13.79 -16.50
N GLU A 118 7.43 13.09 -17.49
CA GLU A 118 8.46 13.62 -18.39
C GLU A 118 7.85 14.59 -19.41
N ILE A 119 6.72 14.21 -20.00
CA ILE A 119 5.99 14.98 -21.01
C ILE A 119 4.55 15.15 -20.55
N PRO A 120 4.20 16.23 -19.85
CA PRO A 120 2.83 16.46 -19.40
C PRO A 120 1.89 16.81 -20.56
N LEU A 121 0.62 16.46 -20.41
CA LEU A 121 -0.43 16.78 -21.37
C LEU A 121 -0.99 18.17 -21.08
N VAL A 122 -1.30 18.93 -22.13
CA VAL A 122 -1.93 20.24 -22.03
C VAL A 122 -3.14 20.27 -22.97
N LEU A 123 -4.31 20.53 -22.41
CA LEU A 123 -5.52 20.71 -23.22
C LEU A 123 -5.49 22.08 -23.90
N VAL A 124 -5.65 22.11 -25.22
CA VAL A 124 -5.66 23.34 -26.03
C VAL A 124 -6.95 23.49 -26.84
N GLN A 125 -7.29 24.73 -27.17
CA GLN A 125 -8.44 25.05 -28.02
C GLN A 125 -8.12 24.75 -29.48
N GLY A 126 -9.09 24.17 -30.20
CA GLY A 126 -8.97 23.77 -31.60
C GLY A 126 -9.52 22.36 -31.83
N SER A 127 -9.26 21.81 -33.02
CA SER A 127 -9.62 20.44 -33.39
C SER A 127 -8.46 19.77 -34.12
N GLY A 128 -8.27 18.48 -33.89
CA GLY A 128 -7.20 17.70 -34.50
C GLY A 128 -5.78 18.09 -34.07
N ILE A 129 -5.61 18.77 -32.93
CA ILE A 129 -4.29 19.18 -32.43
C ILE A 129 -3.71 18.06 -31.58
N ASP A 130 -2.57 17.52 -32.00
CA ASP A 130 -1.71 16.64 -31.21
C ASP A 130 -0.26 16.91 -31.60
N ARG A 131 0.47 17.63 -30.75
CA ARG A 131 1.85 18.06 -31.02
C ARG A 131 2.65 18.28 -29.75
N ILE A 132 3.98 18.19 -29.86
CA ILE A 132 4.90 18.53 -28.78
C ILE A 132 5.34 19.99 -28.94
N VAL A 133 5.14 20.79 -27.90
CA VAL A 133 5.58 22.19 -27.80
C VAL A 133 6.29 22.36 -26.46
N GLU A 134 7.56 22.76 -26.49
CA GLU A 134 8.37 23.02 -25.28
C GLU A 134 8.35 21.88 -24.24
N GLY A 135 8.41 20.62 -24.71
CA GLY A 135 8.41 19.44 -23.83
C GLY A 135 7.03 19.07 -23.27
N LYS A 136 5.95 19.73 -23.68
CA LYS A 136 4.57 19.40 -23.33
C LYS A 136 3.82 18.90 -24.55
N ARG A 137 2.87 17.98 -24.35
CA ARG A 137 1.99 17.49 -25.42
C ARG A 137 0.69 18.28 -25.43
N GLU A 138 0.56 19.20 -26.37
CA GLU A 138 -0.67 19.95 -26.63
C GLU A 138 -1.67 19.06 -27.37
N ILE A 139 -2.85 18.86 -26.78
CA ILE A 139 -3.92 18.03 -27.33
C ILE A 139 -5.24 18.79 -27.33
N SER A 140 -6.03 18.68 -28.40
CA SER A 140 -7.39 19.26 -28.47
C SER A 140 -8.47 18.35 -27.88
N GLN A 141 -9.56 18.95 -27.39
CA GLN A 141 -10.63 18.26 -26.66
C GLN A 141 -11.32 17.14 -27.47
N ASP A 142 -11.44 17.29 -28.79
CA ASP A 142 -12.02 16.27 -29.67
C ASP A 142 -11.21 14.96 -29.66
N ILE A 143 -9.89 15.04 -29.63
CA ILE A 143 -9.00 13.87 -29.54
C ILE A 143 -9.13 13.22 -28.16
N VAL A 144 -9.16 14.01 -27.09
CA VAL A 144 -9.34 13.52 -25.71
C VAL A 144 -10.66 12.76 -25.61
N SER A 145 -11.76 13.38 -26.02
CA SER A 145 -13.09 12.79 -25.96
C SER A 145 -13.16 11.48 -26.75
N ALA A 146 -12.60 11.45 -27.96
CA ALA A 146 -12.53 10.23 -28.76
C ALA A 146 -11.73 9.11 -28.06
N PHE A 147 -10.61 9.45 -27.42
CA PHE A 147 -9.82 8.49 -26.65
C PHE A 147 -10.60 7.96 -25.44
N GLU A 148 -11.19 8.84 -24.64
CA GLU A 148 -11.90 8.44 -23.42
C GLU A 148 -13.11 7.55 -23.72
N GLU A 149 -13.86 7.87 -24.78
CA GLU A 149 -15.01 7.08 -25.23
C GLU A 149 -14.57 5.71 -25.76
N THR A 150 -13.57 5.68 -26.65
CA THR A 150 -13.10 4.44 -27.28
C THR A 150 -12.49 3.47 -26.27
N ASN A 151 -11.83 3.99 -25.23
CA ASN A 151 -11.05 3.19 -24.30
C ASN A 151 -11.68 3.01 -22.93
N ALA A 152 -12.76 3.72 -22.61
CA ALA A 152 -13.35 3.79 -21.27
C ALA A 152 -12.32 4.18 -20.19
N MET A 153 -11.38 5.06 -20.55
CA MET A 153 -10.26 5.49 -19.72
C MET A 153 -10.16 7.00 -19.70
N LYS A 154 -10.13 7.60 -18.51
CA LYS A 154 -9.96 9.05 -18.36
C LYS A 154 -8.51 9.48 -18.54
N VAL A 155 -8.32 10.64 -19.17
CA VAL A 155 -7.02 11.30 -19.30
C VAL A 155 -6.75 12.13 -18.05
N ASP A 156 -5.55 12.04 -17.50
CA ASP A 156 -5.08 12.83 -16.36
C ASP A 156 -4.16 13.95 -16.88
N PHE A 157 -4.59 15.20 -16.70
CA PHE A 157 -3.90 16.40 -17.17
C PHE A 157 -3.01 17.06 -16.12
N ASP A 158 -2.81 16.42 -14.97
CA ASP A 158 -1.91 16.97 -13.97
C ASP A 158 -0.50 17.12 -14.55
N PRO A 159 0.14 18.28 -14.34
CA PRO A 159 1.41 18.58 -14.99
C PRO A 159 2.60 17.88 -14.33
N GLU A 160 2.45 17.31 -13.13
CA GLU A 160 3.56 16.78 -12.35
C GLU A 160 3.44 15.27 -12.09
N TYR A 161 2.28 14.79 -11.67
CA TYR A 161 2.09 13.39 -11.30
C TYR A 161 0.79 12.81 -11.82
N ALA A 162 0.87 11.64 -12.47
CA ALA A 162 -0.28 10.91 -12.97
C ALA A 162 -0.10 9.41 -12.69
N GLY A 163 -0.98 8.87 -11.85
CA GLY A 163 -1.05 7.44 -11.58
C GLY A 163 -1.89 6.70 -12.61
N VAL A 164 -1.56 5.43 -12.83
CA VAL A 164 -2.24 4.57 -13.81
C VAL A 164 -3.52 3.98 -13.20
N PRO A 165 -4.67 3.99 -13.92
CA PRO A 165 -5.90 3.36 -13.45
C PRO A 165 -5.70 1.87 -13.11
N VAL A 166 -6.19 1.46 -11.95
CA VAL A 166 -6.12 0.06 -11.52
C VAL A 166 -7.09 -0.81 -12.32
N SER A 167 -6.70 -2.07 -12.58
CA SER A 167 -7.55 -3.08 -13.21
C SER A 167 -8.24 -2.61 -14.51
N HIS A 168 -7.47 -2.01 -15.41
CA HIS A 168 -7.89 -1.69 -16.78
C HIS A 168 -7.12 -2.55 -17.79
N SER A 169 -7.81 -3.11 -18.79
CA SER A 169 -7.20 -4.00 -19.80
C SER A 169 -6.23 -3.32 -20.79
N ARG A 170 -6.06 -1.99 -20.70
CA ARG A 170 -5.34 -1.16 -21.68
C ARG A 170 -4.43 -0.13 -21.00
N VAL A 171 -3.90 -0.43 -19.81
CA VAL A 171 -3.04 0.49 -19.05
C VAL A 171 -1.81 0.99 -19.80
N GLN A 172 -1.32 0.24 -20.80
CA GLN A 172 -0.17 0.59 -21.62
C GLN A 172 -0.37 1.84 -22.49
N ILE A 173 -1.63 2.18 -22.83
CA ILE A 173 -1.99 3.38 -23.58
C ILE A 173 -2.48 4.53 -22.67
N PHE A 174 -2.32 4.41 -21.34
CA PHE A 174 -2.74 5.45 -20.40
C PHE A 174 -2.15 6.82 -20.78
N ASN A 175 -2.95 7.88 -20.63
CA ASN A 175 -2.65 9.23 -21.11
C ASN A 175 -2.25 9.26 -22.59
N MET A 176 -3.00 8.51 -23.41
CA MET A 176 -2.83 8.46 -24.86
C MET A 176 -1.39 8.10 -25.27
N ASN A 177 -0.73 7.24 -24.49
CA ASN A 177 0.61 6.79 -24.81
C ASN A 177 0.59 5.98 -26.13
N ASN A 178 1.42 6.39 -27.09
CA ASN A 178 1.49 5.79 -28.42
C ASN A 178 2.35 4.50 -28.45
N ALA A 179 2.76 3.98 -27.29
CA ALA A 179 3.49 2.72 -27.23
C ALA A 179 2.63 1.58 -27.80
N ASN A 180 3.21 0.79 -28.70
CA ASN A 180 2.57 -0.39 -29.29
C ASN A 180 1.90 -1.22 -28.19
N SER A 181 0.62 -1.55 -28.36
CA SER A 181 -0.18 -2.28 -27.37
C SER A 181 0.42 -3.63 -26.96
N ALA A 182 1.39 -4.13 -27.73
CA ALA A 182 2.15 -5.33 -27.45
C ALA A 182 3.36 -5.17 -26.48
N GLN A 183 3.88 -3.95 -26.22
CA GLN A 183 5.20 -3.78 -25.55
C GLN A 183 5.43 -2.51 -24.70
N GLY A 184 4.43 -1.65 -24.44
CA GLY A 184 4.67 -0.37 -23.74
C GLY A 184 4.92 -0.47 -22.23
N THR A 185 6.18 -0.60 -21.79
CA THR A 185 6.58 -0.45 -20.37
C THR A 185 6.97 0.99 -19.99
N VAL A 186 7.33 1.82 -20.96
CA VAL A 186 7.66 3.24 -20.76
C VAL A 186 6.48 4.11 -21.18
N ASN A 187 6.10 5.04 -20.31
CA ASN A 187 5.05 6.01 -20.59
C ASN A 187 5.52 7.38 -20.09
N PRO A 188 5.97 8.29 -20.97
CA PRO A 188 6.46 9.60 -20.57
C PRO A 188 5.34 10.52 -20.05
N HIS A 189 4.08 10.11 -20.20
CA HIS A 189 2.88 10.83 -19.78
C HIS A 189 2.32 10.35 -18.43
N ALA A 190 3.02 9.45 -17.75
CA ALA A 190 2.63 8.91 -16.45
C ALA A 190 3.81 8.93 -15.48
N SER A 191 3.51 9.00 -14.18
CA SER A 191 4.55 8.92 -13.17
C SER A 191 5.15 7.52 -13.09
N HIS A 192 6.48 7.49 -13.10
CA HIS A 192 7.26 6.30 -12.77
C HIS A 192 7.61 6.30 -11.29
N LEU A 193 7.94 5.13 -10.75
CA LEU A 193 8.58 5.05 -9.43
C LEU A 193 9.87 5.89 -9.43
N ASN A 194 10.15 6.58 -8.33
CA ASN A 194 11.36 7.40 -8.22
C ASN A 194 12.63 6.62 -8.56
N SER A 195 13.58 7.23 -9.25
CA SER A 195 14.84 6.59 -9.64
C SER A 195 15.62 5.91 -8.50
N ARG A 196 15.35 6.26 -7.22
CA ARG A 196 15.89 5.54 -6.05
C ARG A 196 15.62 4.04 -6.08
N TYR A 197 14.47 3.61 -6.60
CA TYR A 197 14.12 2.18 -6.65
C TYR A 197 14.94 1.42 -7.69
N LYS A 198 15.67 2.11 -8.58
CA LYS A 198 16.60 1.49 -9.53
C LYS A 198 17.95 1.12 -8.90
N LYS A 199 18.26 1.67 -7.73
CA LYS A 199 19.53 1.40 -7.04
C LYS A 199 19.49 0.05 -6.34
N THR A 200 20.65 -0.58 -6.20
CA THR A 200 20.80 -1.82 -5.42
C THR A 200 20.57 -1.57 -3.92
N THR A 201 20.87 -0.35 -3.45
CA THR A 201 20.67 0.12 -2.07
C THR A 201 20.25 1.59 -2.07
N ASP A 202 19.39 1.97 -1.13
CA ASP A 202 18.96 3.34 -0.87
C ASP A 202 18.57 3.46 0.61
N PRO A 203 18.90 4.56 1.31
CA PRO A 203 18.64 4.69 2.75
C PRO A 203 17.15 4.65 3.13
N PHE A 204 16.24 4.93 2.19
CA PHE A 204 14.80 4.93 2.46
C PHE A 204 14.06 3.71 1.89
N VAL A 205 14.67 2.98 0.95
CA VAL A 205 14.11 1.76 0.39
C VAL A 205 14.58 0.58 1.23
N LEU A 206 13.78 0.26 2.26
CA LEU A 206 14.09 -0.75 3.27
C LEU A 206 13.00 -1.82 3.29
N MET A 207 13.37 -3.04 3.69
CA MET A 207 12.39 -4.06 4.09
C MET A 207 11.90 -3.71 5.49
N ARG A 208 10.70 -3.15 5.57
CA ARG A 208 10.08 -2.75 6.85
C ARG A 208 9.24 -3.90 7.39
N LEU A 209 9.55 -4.38 8.59
CA LEU A 209 8.78 -5.45 9.24
C LEU A 209 7.65 -4.85 10.08
N ILE A 210 7.97 -3.84 10.88
CA ILE A 210 7.05 -2.98 11.62
C ILE A 210 7.75 -1.66 11.92
N SER A 211 6.99 -0.58 11.90
CA SER A 211 7.49 0.77 12.15
C SER A 211 6.67 1.48 13.22
N SER A 212 7.28 2.51 13.79
CA SER A 212 6.70 3.44 14.76
C SER A 212 5.42 4.07 14.27
N TYR A 213 5.36 4.52 13.00
CA TYR A 213 4.13 5.06 12.42
C TYR A 213 2.95 4.10 12.55
N GLU A 214 3.18 2.80 12.34
CA GLU A 214 2.14 1.80 12.38
C GLU A 214 1.65 1.56 13.80
N THR A 215 2.60 1.46 14.74
CA THR A 215 2.31 1.27 16.17
C THR A 215 1.53 2.45 16.72
N ASN A 216 1.95 3.69 16.43
CA ASN A 216 1.24 4.89 16.85
C ASN A 216 -0.17 4.95 16.24
N LEU A 217 -0.36 4.58 14.96
CA LEU A 217 -1.70 4.52 14.35
C LEU A 217 -2.57 3.38 14.92
N ILE A 218 -1.99 2.28 15.38
CA ILE A 218 -2.72 1.24 16.14
C ILE A 218 -3.13 1.77 17.52
N LEU A 219 -2.27 2.51 18.21
CA LEU A 219 -2.59 3.16 19.49
C LEU A 219 -3.68 4.23 19.31
N ALA A 220 -3.65 5.00 18.22
CA ALA A 220 -4.70 5.95 17.87
C ALA A 220 -6.06 5.24 17.70
N GLU A 221 -6.09 4.10 17.01
CA GLU A 221 -7.32 3.30 16.89
C GLU A 221 -7.76 2.73 18.24
N ALA A 222 -6.83 2.25 19.07
CA ALA A 222 -7.16 1.74 20.41
C ALA A 222 -7.75 2.85 21.31
N ALA A 223 -7.19 4.06 21.28
CA ALA A 223 -7.69 5.22 22.00
C ALA A 223 -9.06 5.68 21.46
N TYR A 224 -9.23 5.70 20.13
CA TYR A 224 -10.52 6.00 19.48
C TYR A 224 -11.62 5.04 19.92
N ARG A 225 -11.28 3.77 20.15
CA ARG A 225 -12.20 2.74 20.65
C ARG A 225 -12.45 2.83 22.17
N GLY A 226 -11.76 3.71 22.89
CA GLY A 226 -11.80 3.78 24.34
C GLY A 226 -11.13 2.59 25.04
N TRP A 227 -10.25 1.87 24.33
CA TRP A 227 -9.57 0.70 24.88
C TRP A 227 -8.37 1.10 25.72
N ILE A 228 -7.72 2.21 25.44
CA ILE A 228 -6.59 2.72 26.20
C ILE A 228 -6.81 4.20 26.56
N PRO A 229 -6.19 4.72 27.63
CA PRO A 229 -6.20 6.15 27.90
C PRO A 229 -5.37 6.95 26.88
N GLY A 230 -5.60 8.25 26.81
CA GLY A 230 -4.91 9.18 25.92
C GLY A 230 -5.81 9.73 24.82
N ASP A 231 -5.38 10.83 24.18
CA ASP A 231 -6.11 11.43 23.07
C ASP A 231 -5.78 10.69 21.76
N PRO A 232 -6.76 10.10 21.04
CA PRO A 232 -6.52 9.50 19.74
C PRO A 232 -5.90 10.46 18.71
N ALA A 233 -6.16 11.77 18.81
CA ALA A 233 -5.60 12.76 17.91
C ALA A 233 -4.08 12.92 18.08
N GLU A 234 -3.57 12.79 19.31
CA GLU A 234 -2.13 12.85 19.60
C GLU A 234 -1.39 11.64 19.01
N TYR A 235 -1.90 10.42 19.27
CA TYR A 235 -1.33 9.20 18.67
C TYR A 235 -1.40 9.21 17.13
N TYR A 236 -2.50 9.75 16.58
CA TYR A 236 -2.63 9.93 15.13
C TYR A 236 -1.56 10.87 14.59
N ALA A 237 -1.37 12.03 15.22
CA ALA A 237 -0.36 13.01 14.85
C ALA A 237 1.06 12.42 14.92
N ASP A 238 1.37 11.64 15.96
CA ASP A 238 2.65 10.94 16.08
C ASP A 238 2.83 9.88 14.99
N GLY A 239 1.78 9.13 14.66
CA GLY A 239 1.77 8.20 13.54
C GLY A 239 2.11 8.86 12.21
N VAL A 240 1.47 9.99 11.91
CA VAL A 240 1.73 10.78 10.69
C VAL A 240 3.16 11.32 10.70
N ARG A 241 3.62 11.89 11.82
CA ARG A 241 4.97 12.44 11.98
C ARG A 241 6.04 11.38 11.73
N GLU A 242 5.93 10.21 12.36
CA GLU A 242 6.87 9.11 12.18
C GLU A 242 6.84 8.56 10.75
N SER A 243 5.68 8.59 10.08
CA SER A 243 5.60 8.19 8.68
C SER A 243 6.37 9.14 7.75
N LEU A 244 6.27 10.46 7.98
CA LEU A 244 7.04 11.45 7.22
C LEU A 244 8.54 11.32 7.50
N LYS A 245 8.94 11.13 8.77
CA LYS A 245 10.34 10.89 9.15
C LYS A 245 10.92 9.65 8.48
N ALA A 246 10.15 8.55 8.40
CA ALA A 246 10.58 7.31 7.75
C ALA A 246 10.96 7.46 6.27
N TRP A 247 10.55 8.59 5.65
CA TRP A 247 10.82 8.94 4.26
C TRP A 247 11.64 10.23 4.10
N GLY A 248 12.20 10.76 5.19
CA GLY A 248 13.11 11.91 5.17
C GLY A 248 12.43 13.27 5.00
N VAL A 249 11.09 13.33 5.11
CA VAL A 249 10.26 14.54 4.93
C VAL A 249 9.60 14.97 6.24
N GLY A 250 10.20 14.60 7.37
CA GLY A 250 9.66 14.90 8.71
C GLY A 250 9.52 16.40 9.02
N ASN A 251 10.29 17.25 8.35
CA ASN A 251 10.20 18.71 8.51
C ASN A 251 8.91 19.30 7.95
N ASP A 252 8.21 18.57 7.05
CA ASP A 252 6.95 19.02 6.45
C ASP A 252 5.73 18.69 7.33
N PHE A 253 5.93 18.08 8.49
CA PHE A 253 4.85 17.61 9.37
C PHE A 253 3.84 18.70 9.73
N ASP A 254 4.32 19.86 10.19
CA ASP A 254 3.44 20.94 10.68
C ASP A 254 2.52 21.46 9.57
N ASN A 255 3.00 21.47 8.31
CA ASN A 255 2.17 21.84 7.17
C ASN A 255 1.22 20.69 6.79
N TYR A 256 1.74 19.47 6.70
CA TYR A 256 0.99 18.32 6.21
C TYR A 256 -0.18 17.94 7.13
N ILE A 257 0.02 17.95 8.46
CA ILE A 257 -1.02 17.56 9.43
C ILE A 257 -2.26 18.47 9.38
N THR A 258 -2.13 19.71 8.92
CA THR A 258 -3.27 20.63 8.74
C THR A 258 -4.18 20.24 7.58
N LYS A 259 -3.65 19.50 6.60
CA LYS A 259 -4.37 19.00 5.41
C LYS A 259 -5.03 17.64 5.67
N VAL A 260 -4.48 16.88 6.61
CA VAL A 260 -5.00 15.58 7.03
C VAL A 260 -5.39 15.58 8.51
N PRO A 261 -6.36 16.42 8.93
CA PRO A 261 -6.76 16.49 10.32
C PRO A 261 -7.31 15.15 10.81
N TYR A 262 -7.15 14.88 12.10
CA TYR A 262 -7.78 13.72 12.73
C TYR A 262 -9.30 13.78 12.57
N GLY A 263 -9.88 12.72 12.01
CA GLY A 263 -11.30 12.57 11.72
C GLY A 263 -11.87 11.23 12.21
N GLY A 264 -11.25 10.60 13.20
CA GLY A 264 -11.64 9.27 13.68
C GLY A 264 -11.06 8.13 12.85
N LEU A 265 -11.73 6.97 12.84
CA LEU A 265 -11.18 5.73 12.28
C LEU A 265 -10.79 5.84 10.80
N GLU A 266 -11.57 6.56 9.98
CA GLU A 266 -11.29 6.72 8.54
C GLU A 266 -9.94 7.40 8.32
N SER A 267 -9.69 8.54 8.97
CA SER A 267 -8.39 9.24 8.90
C SER A 267 -7.22 8.37 9.39
N ILE A 268 -7.42 7.61 10.49
CA ILE A 268 -6.38 6.71 11.03
C ILE A 268 -6.01 5.65 10.00
N ILE A 269 -7.00 4.96 9.43
CA ILE A 269 -6.74 3.86 8.49
C ILE A 269 -6.22 4.39 7.16
N GLU A 270 -6.66 5.55 6.70
CA GLU A 270 -6.16 6.17 5.48
C GLU A 270 -4.67 6.55 5.61
N GLN A 271 -4.28 7.24 6.69
CA GLN A 271 -2.87 7.55 6.90
C GLN A 271 -2.03 6.29 7.13
N LYS A 272 -2.60 5.23 7.72
CA LYS A 272 -1.93 3.94 7.86
C LYS A 272 -1.75 3.23 6.51
N TRP A 273 -2.74 3.33 5.63
CA TRP A 273 -2.69 2.83 4.26
C TRP A 273 -1.61 3.54 3.45
N ILE A 274 -1.55 4.87 3.51
CA ILE A 274 -0.49 5.68 2.86
C ILE A 274 0.89 5.31 3.42
N ALA A 275 1.03 5.28 4.75
CA ALA A 275 2.30 4.99 5.41
C ALA A 275 2.86 3.60 5.08
N SER A 276 1.98 2.66 4.71
CA SER A 276 2.32 1.27 4.39
C SER A 276 2.79 1.05 2.95
N TRP A 277 3.27 2.08 2.26
CA TRP A 277 3.76 2.03 0.87
C TRP A 277 4.70 0.84 0.57
N THR A 278 5.70 0.58 1.43
CA THR A 278 6.61 -0.59 1.30
C THR A 278 6.19 -1.80 2.13
N THR A 279 5.01 -1.77 2.74
CA THR A 279 4.42 -2.84 3.56
C THR A 279 2.97 -3.07 3.16
N ALA A 280 2.69 -3.06 1.85
CA ALA A 280 1.34 -3.09 1.30
C ALA A 280 0.50 -4.29 1.75
N GLN A 281 1.14 -5.41 2.13
CA GLN A 281 0.46 -6.54 2.73
C GLN A 281 -0.25 -6.17 4.04
N GLU A 282 0.36 -5.33 4.88
CA GLU A 282 -0.26 -4.87 6.13
C GLU A 282 -1.42 -3.92 5.84
N ALA A 283 -1.29 -3.05 4.83
CA ALA A 283 -2.39 -2.20 4.35
C ALA A 283 -3.58 -3.04 3.87
N TRP A 284 -3.34 -4.11 3.11
CA TRP A 284 -4.39 -5.04 2.68
C TRP A 284 -5.02 -5.77 3.87
N PHE A 285 -4.25 -6.06 4.92
CA PHE A 285 -4.77 -6.70 6.12
C PHE A 285 -5.67 -5.76 6.94
N ASP A 286 -5.28 -4.49 7.07
CA ASP A 286 -6.11 -3.45 7.69
C ASP A 286 -7.36 -3.14 6.86
N TRP A 287 -7.24 -3.09 5.54
CA TRP A 287 -8.40 -2.92 4.66
C TRP A 287 -9.40 -4.07 4.83
N ARG A 288 -8.95 -5.32 4.87
CA ARG A 288 -9.87 -6.47 5.06
C ARG A 288 -10.62 -6.44 6.39
N ARG A 289 -10.01 -5.97 7.48
CA ARG A 289 -10.67 -5.94 8.80
C ARG A 289 -11.56 -4.71 9.01
N THR A 290 -11.39 -3.65 8.22
CA THR A 290 -12.10 -2.36 8.41
C THR A 290 -13.04 -2.02 7.25
N GLY A 291 -12.69 -2.40 6.03
CA GLY A 291 -13.27 -1.90 4.79
C GLY A 291 -12.71 -0.54 4.34
N LEU A 292 -11.65 -0.04 5.01
CA LEU A 292 -11.10 1.31 4.82
C LEU A 292 -9.65 1.27 4.29
N PRO A 293 -9.23 2.26 3.48
CA PRO A 293 -10.09 3.24 2.80
C PRO A 293 -11.07 2.52 1.85
N ASP A 294 -12.11 3.22 1.38
CA ASP A 294 -13.17 2.64 0.53
C ASP A 294 -12.67 2.35 -0.90
N LEU A 295 -11.82 1.32 -1.02
CA LEU A 295 -11.19 0.91 -2.26
C LEU A 295 -12.21 0.32 -3.24
N LYS A 296 -12.16 0.80 -4.49
CA LYS A 296 -13.01 0.32 -5.59
C LYS A 296 -12.22 -0.57 -6.54
N THR A 297 -12.92 -1.53 -7.15
CA THR A 297 -12.35 -2.29 -8.25
C THR A 297 -12.31 -1.45 -9.53
N GLY A 298 -11.42 -1.82 -10.45
CA GLY A 298 -11.36 -1.20 -11.77
C GLY A 298 -12.29 -1.88 -12.79
N PRO A 299 -12.41 -1.29 -14.00
CA PRO A 299 -13.40 -1.68 -15.01
C PRO A 299 -13.22 -3.11 -15.56
N SER A 300 -12.03 -3.69 -15.46
CA SER A 300 -11.73 -5.06 -15.91
C SER A 300 -11.71 -6.08 -14.77
N ALA A 301 -12.19 -5.73 -13.58
CA ALA A 301 -12.18 -6.65 -12.45
C ALA A 301 -13.19 -7.80 -12.67
N ILE A 302 -12.79 -9.01 -12.27
CA ILE A 302 -13.59 -10.24 -12.40
C ILE A 302 -14.84 -10.21 -11.49
N ARG A 303 -14.78 -9.43 -10.41
CA ARG A 303 -15.86 -9.21 -9.46
C ARG A 303 -15.94 -7.72 -9.11
N PRO A 304 -17.11 -7.22 -8.67
CA PRO A 304 -17.31 -5.82 -8.28
C PRO A 304 -16.64 -5.46 -6.94
N VAL A 305 -16.00 -6.41 -6.26
CA VAL A 305 -15.30 -6.20 -4.97
C VAL A 305 -13.91 -6.82 -4.99
N LEU A 306 -12.99 -6.26 -4.22
CA LEU A 306 -11.61 -6.74 -4.13
C LEU A 306 -11.53 -8.13 -3.46
N PRO A 307 -10.60 -8.99 -3.88
CA PRO A 307 -10.38 -10.29 -3.24
C PRO A 307 -9.82 -10.13 -1.82
N ILE A 308 -10.15 -11.09 -0.94
CA ILE A 308 -9.81 -11.05 0.48
C ILE A 308 -8.83 -12.16 0.90
N ARG A 309 -8.48 -13.06 0.00
CA ARG A 309 -7.47 -14.11 0.21
C ARG A 309 -6.89 -14.59 -1.11
N TRP A 310 -5.80 -15.33 -1.03
CA TRP A 310 -5.32 -16.20 -2.11
C TRP A 310 -5.98 -17.58 -1.99
N TYR A 311 -6.31 -18.20 -3.12
CA TYR A 311 -6.77 -19.59 -3.15
C TYR A 311 -5.60 -20.55 -2.93
N TYR A 312 -5.87 -21.75 -2.42
CA TYR A 312 -4.89 -22.83 -2.41
C TYR A 312 -4.60 -23.25 -3.86
N HIS A 313 -3.32 -23.28 -4.24
CA HIS A 313 -2.92 -23.62 -5.60
C HIS A 313 -3.15 -25.11 -5.90
N THR A 314 -3.79 -25.38 -7.05
CA THR A 314 -4.20 -26.75 -7.43
C THR A 314 -3.00 -27.68 -7.60
N ASN A 315 -2.00 -27.26 -8.38
CA ASN A 315 -0.87 -28.10 -8.79
C ASN A 315 0.11 -28.44 -7.65
N ASP A 316 0.02 -27.74 -6.52
CA ASP A 316 0.92 -27.94 -5.39
C ASP A 316 0.15 -28.45 -4.17
N GLU A 317 -0.69 -27.62 -3.58
CA GLU A 317 -1.34 -27.94 -2.30
C GLU A 317 -2.47 -28.96 -2.47
N VAL A 318 -3.36 -28.76 -3.46
CA VAL A 318 -4.55 -29.63 -3.62
C VAL A 318 -4.15 -31.04 -4.06
N GLU A 319 -3.14 -31.17 -4.92
CA GLU A 319 -2.67 -32.47 -5.40
C GLU A 319 -1.82 -33.21 -4.37
N LYS A 320 -0.90 -32.52 -3.67
CA LYS A 320 0.05 -33.16 -2.75
C LYS A 320 -0.49 -33.34 -1.33
N ASN A 321 -1.48 -32.55 -0.92
CA ASN A 321 -1.99 -32.51 0.46
C ASN A 321 -3.53 -32.47 0.53
N ARG A 322 -4.18 -33.20 -0.38
CA ARG A 322 -5.62 -33.12 -0.66
C ARG A 322 -6.52 -33.10 0.57
N ALA A 323 -6.42 -34.12 1.43
CA ALA A 323 -7.33 -34.28 2.57
C ALA A 323 -7.28 -33.06 3.53
N ASN A 324 -6.10 -32.49 3.75
CA ASN A 324 -5.95 -31.31 4.60
C ASN A 324 -6.47 -30.05 3.92
N VAL A 325 -6.27 -29.91 2.60
CA VAL A 325 -6.79 -28.79 1.83
C VAL A 325 -8.32 -28.83 1.76
N GLU A 326 -8.92 -29.99 1.51
CA GLU A 326 -10.36 -30.18 1.52
C GLU A 326 -10.95 -29.77 2.88
N ALA A 327 -10.39 -30.28 3.98
CA ALA A 327 -10.81 -29.89 5.33
C ALA A 327 -10.63 -28.38 5.60
N ALA A 328 -9.58 -27.75 5.07
CA ALA A 328 -9.37 -26.31 5.21
C ALA A 328 -10.36 -25.49 4.37
N VAL A 329 -10.70 -25.96 3.16
CA VAL A 329 -11.67 -25.33 2.26
C VAL A 329 -13.08 -25.42 2.83
N GLU A 330 -13.45 -26.53 3.46
CA GLU A 330 -14.75 -26.70 4.13
C GLU A 330 -14.99 -25.64 5.21
N ARG A 331 -13.93 -25.27 5.95
CA ARG A 331 -13.95 -24.23 7.00
C ARG A 331 -14.03 -22.81 6.47
N LEU A 332 -13.87 -22.57 5.17
CA LEU A 332 -14.09 -21.25 4.60
C LEU A 332 -15.58 -20.91 4.59
N GLU A 333 -15.88 -19.62 4.69
CA GLU A 333 -17.24 -19.09 4.55
C GLU A 333 -17.37 -18.52 3.12
N ALA A 334 -18.30 -19.08 2.35
CA ALA A 334 -18.61 -18.58 1.02
C ALA A 334 -19.27 -17.20 1.13
N THR A 335 -18.94 -16.30 0.21
CA THR A 335 -19.61 -15.00 0.09
C THR A 335 -20.42 -14.95 -1.20
N PRO A 336 -21.39 -14.03 -1.35
CA PRO A 336 -22.09 -13.83 -2.61
C PRO A 336 -21.14 -13.55 -3.80
N TYR A 337 -19.93 -13.06 -3.53
CA TYR A 337 -18.91 -12.73 -4.53
C TYR A 337 -18.05 -13.91 -4.99
N GLN A 338 -18.19 -15.09 -4.36
CA GLN A 338 -17.64 -16.33 -4.92
C GLN A 338 -18.11 -16.50 -6.38
N GLY A 339 -19.36 -16.14 -6.67
CA GLY A 339 -19.91 -16.14 -8.02
C GLY A 339 -19.87 -17.54 -8.63
N THR A 340 -19.15 -17.68 -9.74
CA THR A 340 -19.07 -18.92 -10.52
C THR A 340 -17.96 -19.87 -10.06
N ASP A 341 -17.22 -19.55 -9.00
CA ASP A 341 -16.16 -20.43 -8.50
C ASP A 341 -16.77 -21.71 -7.92
N GLN A 342 -16.28 -22.87 -8.37
CA GLN A 342 -16.92 -24.16 -8.10
C GLN A 342 -16.85 -24.61 -6.64
N THR A 343 -15.87 -24.11 -5.88
CA THR A 343 -15.65 -24.49 -4.48
C THR A 343 -15.43 -23.25 -3.63
N LYS A 344 -15.47 -23.43 -2.30
CA LYS A 344 -15.11 -22.36 -1.37
C LYS A 344 -13.63 -21.95 -1.45
N ASN A 345 -12.79 -22.64 -2.24
CA ASN A 345 -11.42 -22.22 -2.54
C ASN A 345 -11.40 -21.04 -3.52
N SER A 346 -12.08 -19.95 -3.15
CA SER A 346 -12.24 -18.72 -3.92
C SER A 346 -11.46 -17.60 -3.25
N ALA A 347 -10.98 -16.65 -4.05
CA ALA A 347 -10.34 -15.43 -3.57
C ALA A 347 -11.31 -14.52 -2.75
N TRP A 348 -12.62 -14.74 -2.91
CA TRP A 348 -13.68 -13.99 -2.22
C TRP A 348 -14.31 -14.74 -1.04
N SER A 349 -13.84 -15.94 -0.71
CA SER A 349 -14.29 -16.66 0.49
C SER A 349 -13.62 -16.14 1.76
N LYS A 350 -14.38 -15.99 2.84
CA LYS A 350 -13.90 -15.51 4.13
C LYS A 350 -13.13 -16.59 4.87
N MET A 351 -11.88 -16.28 5.19
CA MET A 351 -11.07 -17.02 6.16
C MET A 351 -11.53 -16.70 7.59
N TRP A 352 -11.24 -17.59 8.55
CA TRP A 352 -11.75 -17.53 9.93
C TRP A 352 -11.77 -16.13 10.56
N VAL A 353 -10.70 -15.34 10.39
CA VAL A 353 -10.57 -14.00 10.98
C VAL A 353 -11.59 -12.98 10.45
N LEU A 354 -12.21 -13.23 9.29
CA LEU A 354 -13.23 -12.36 8.69
C LEU A 354 -14.65 -12.90 8.86
N GLN A 355 -14.81 -14.17 9.25
CA GLN A 355 -16.11 -14.84 9.36
C GLN A 355 -16.97 -14.22 10.45
N GLY A 356 -18.22 -13.89 10.11
CA GLY A 356 -19.17 -13.26 11.03
C GLY A 356 -18.89 -11.79 11.38
N THR A 357 -17.85 -11.18 10.82
CA THR A 357 -17.47 -9.77 11.14
C THR A 357 -18.27 -8.72 10.36
N GLY A 358 -18.95 -9.12 9.29
CA GLY A 358 -19.55 -8.18 8.34
C GLY A 358 -18.54 -7.33 7.54
N LYS A 359 -17.24 -7.68 7.59
CA LYS A 359 -16.15 -6.98 6.90
C LYS A 359 -15.40 -7.91 5.93
N PRO A 360 -14.77 -7.37 4.88
CA PRO A 360 -14.92 -6.01 4.35
C PRO A 360 -16.26 -5.78 3.61
N TYR A 361 -16.98 -6.86 3.29
CA TYR A 361 -18.33 -6.88 2.72
C TYR A 361 -19.08 -8.12 3.22
#